data_AF-A0A958VFV1-F1
#
_entry.id   AF-A0A958VFV1-F1
#
_cell.length_a   1.000
_cell.length_b   1.000
_cell.length_c   1.000
_cell.angle_alpha   90.00
_cell.angle_beta   90.00
_cell.angle_gamma   90.00
#
_symmetry.space_group_name_H-M   'P 1'
#
loop_
_entity.id
_entity.type
_entity.pdbx_description
1 polymer ?
#
loop_
_entity_poly.entity_id
_entity_poly.type
_entity_poly.pdbx_seq_one_letter_code
_entity_poly.pdbx_strand_id
1 'polypeptide(L)'
;MILLNTLLIALNGALLYSLVGFVIFAVIAAAFYYFRAQKLKNEFGVMEEPKKDFSFTFWILLAITGFAIYLIKVGLEGGVGMLNTLFFAAFPYVAFAIFIIGSIYRYRNTGFKVSSLSSQFLEGKKLFWGSQPFHWGLLVIFFGHLIAFLFPKSLIAWNGEPIRLLILEISSFVFALSALYGLCILIYRRLSTKRIIMVTNKMDMMVYVVLLTQITSGMGIALFARWGSTWFASSMTPYLRSVFAFNPDIAAVTAMPWFVQIHIISAFFIIAIIPFTRFMHFLVAPIDYIWRNYQLVLWNYNRKIIRNSTRHTFGKEIKNH
;
A
#
# COMPACT_ATOMS: atom_id res chain seq x y z
N MET A 1 -11.95 -42.06 -18.59
CA MET A 1 -12.29 -41.25 -19.78
C MET A 1 -13.42 -40.25 -19.51
N ILE A 2 -14.55 -40.65 -18.89
CA ILE A 2 -15.66 -39.75 -18.54
C ILE A 2 -15.26 -38.68 -17.50
N LEU A 3 -14.52 -39.06 -16.46
CA LEU A 3 -13.98 -38.14 -15.43
C LEU A 3 -12.99 -37.10 -15.97
N LEU A 4 -12.25 -37.43 -17.04
CA LEU A 4 -11.29 -36.50 -17.66
C LEU A 4 -12.02 -35.49 -18.55
N ASN A 5 -13.09 -35.92 -19.23
CA ASN A 5 -13.95 -35.05 -20.04
C ASN A 5 -14.77 -34.08 -19.18
N THR A 6 -15.31 -34.51 -18.04
CA THR A 6 -16.00 -33.59 -17.11
C THR A 6 -15.04 -32.60 -16.45
N LEU A 7 -13.80 -33.00 -16.16
CA LEU A 7 -12.77 -32.08 -15.65
C LEU A 7 -12.33 -31.05 -16.70
N LEU A 8 -12.15 -31.47 -17.96
CA LEU A 8 -11.84 -30.60 -19.10
C LEU A 8 -12.98 -29.63 -19.44
N ILE A 9 -14.24 -30.06 -19.30
CA ILE A 9 -15.43 -29.21 -19.48
C ILE A 9 -15.58 -28.21 -18.32
N ALA A 10 -15.27 -28.61 -17.08
CA ALA A 10 -15.29 -27.71 -15.91
C ALA A 10 -14.13 -26.68 -15.92
N LEU A 11 -12.94 -27.10 -16.36
CA LEU A 11 -11.78 -26.23 -16.57
C LEU A 11 -12.05 -25.20 -17.68
N ASN A 12 -12.69 -25.61 -18.78
CA ASN A 12 -13.12 -24.68 -19.83
C ASN A 12 -14.20 -23.72 -19.35
N GLY A 13 -15.14 -24.15 -18.51
CA GLY A 13 -16.19 -23.28 -17.97
C GLY A 13 -15.63 -22.11 -17.16
N ALA A 14 -14.82 -22.37 -16.13
CA ALA A 14 -14.29 -21.32 -15.25
C ALA A 14 -13.31 -20.35 -15.97
N LEU A 15 -12.52 -20.87 -16.92
CA LEU A 15 -11.69 -20.06 -17.81
C LEU A 15 -12.53 -19.19 -18.75
N LEU A 16 -13.59 -19.75 -19.34
CA LEU A 16 -14.48 -19.01 -20.22
C LEU A 16 -15.21 -17.91 -19.45
N TYR A 17 -15.76 -18.18 -18.27
CA TYR A 17 -16.49 -17.17 -17.48
C TYR A 17 -15.59 -16.02 -16.98
N SER A 18 -14.32 -16.31 -16.65
CA SER A 18 -13.37 -15.29 -16.21
C SER A 18 -12.79 -14.47 -17.37
N LEU A 19 -12.50 -15.09 -18.51
CA LEU A 19 -12.11 -14.40 -19.75
C LEU A 19 -13.27 -13.58 -20.31
N VAL A 20 -14.49 -14.12 -20.32
CA VAL A 20 -15.70 -13.40 -20.72
C VAL A 20 -15.96 -12.24 -19.77
N GLY A 21 -15.76 -12.42 -18.45
CA GLY A 21 -15.86 -11.31 -17.49
C GLY A 21 -14.83 -10.19 -17.75
N PHE A 22 -13.59 -10.55 -18.08
CA PHE A 22 -12.55 -9.58 -18.44
C PHE A 22 -12.83 -8.87 -19.77
N VAL A 23 -13.30 -9.60 -20.78
CA VAL A 23 -13.67 -9.06 -22.10
C VAL A 23 -14.90 -8.15 -21.96
N ILE A 24 -15.92 -8.56 -21.21
CA ILE A 24 -17.09 -7.72 -20.91
C ILE A 24 -16.67 -6.45 -20.18
N PHE A 25 -15.79 -6.55 -19.17
CA PHE A 25 -15.26 -5.37 -18.48
C PHE A 25 -14.48 -4.45 -19.43
N ALA A 26 -13.62 -5.01 -20.28
CA ALA A 26 -12.84 -4.25 -21.26
C ALA A 26 -13.75 -3.57 -22.31
N VAL A 27 -14.80 -4.26 -22.76
CA VAL A 27 -15.81 -3.73 -23.71
C VAL A 27 -16.66 -2.65 -23.06
N ILE A 28 -17.12 -2.83 -21.82
CA ILE A 28 -17.88 -1.80 -21.08
C ILE A 28 -17.02 -0.57 -20.84
N ALA A 29 -15.75 -0.75 -20.46
CA ALA A 29 -14.80 0.34 -20.33
C ALA A 29 -14.63 1.06 -21.68
N ALA A 30 -14.32 0.35 -22.76
CA ALA A 30 -14.16 0.91 -24.08
C ALA A 30 -15.41 1.66 -24.58
N ALA A 31 -16.60 1.09 -24.37
CA ALA A 31 -17.88 1.70 -24.73
C ALA A 31 -18.12 2.98 -23.91
N PHE A 32 -17.93 2.94 -22.59
CA PHE A 32 -18.04 4.13 -21.74
C PHE A 32 -17.11 5.26 -22.22
N TYR A 33 -15.88 4.94 -22.60
CA TYR A 33 -14.93 5.92 -23.13
C TYR A 33 -15.31 6.43 -24.52
N TYR A 34 -15.80 5.56 -25.42
CA TYR A 34 -16.31 5.97 -26.73
C TYR A 34 -17.49 6.94 -26.61
N PHE A 35 -18.47 6.64 -25.75
CA PHE A 35 -19.62 7.50 -25.52
C PHE A 35 -19.24 8.81 -24.83
N ARG A 36 -18.26 8.78 -23.91
CA ARG A 36 -17.72 10.00 -23.30
C ARG A 36 -16.98 10.87 -24.32
N ALA A 37 -16.19 10.29 -25.21
CA ALA A 37 -15.49 11.00 -26.26
C ALA A 37 -16.46 11.64 -27.28
N GLN A 38 -17.51 10.92 -27.67
CA GLN A 38 -18.60 11.43 -28.51
C GLN A 38 -19.33 12.61 -27.84
N LYS A 39 -19.67 12.48 -26.56
CA LYS A 39 -20.31 13.56 -25.78
C LYS A 39 -19.43 14.80 -25.71
N LEU A 40 -18.13 14.63 -25.49
CA LEU A 40 -17.16 15.74 -25.47
C LEU A 40 -16.98 16.39 -26.84
N LYS A 41 -16.99 15.61 -27.93
CA LYS A 41 -16.90 16.12 -29.30
C LYS A 41 -18.15 16.93 -29.70
N ASN A 42 -19.32 16.52 -29.22
CA ASN A 42 -20.59 17.19 -29.50
C ASN A 42 -20.79 18.44 -28.62
N GLU A 43 -20.19 18.49 -27.42
CA GLU A 43 -20.36 19.62 -26.48
C GLU A 43 -19.34 20.75 -26.67
N PHE A 44 -18.16 20.52 -27.26
CA PHE A 44 -17.08 21.52 -27.31
C PHE A 44 -16.39 21.60 -28.68
N GLY A 45 -16.92 22.44 -29.56
CA GLY A 45 -16.31 22.82 -30.85
C GLY A 45 -15.06 23.70 -30.75
N VAL A 46 -14.43 23.82 -29.57
CA VAL A 46 -13.16 24.55 -29.36
C VAL A 46 -12.34 23.77 -28.34
N MET A 47 -11.17 23.29 -28.74
CA MET A 47 -10.33 22.40 -27.92
C MET A 47 -9.62 23.20 -26.81
N GLU A 48 -10.17 23.20 -25.59
CA GLU A 48 -9.39 23.44 -24.37
C GLU A 48 -8.28 22.39 -24.27
N GLU A 49 -7.10 22.76 -23.74
CA GLU A 49 -6.00 21.82 -23.50
C GLU A 49 -6.51 20.52 -22.85
N PRO A 50 -6.05 19.33 -23.30
CA PRO A 50 -6.56 18.07 -22.81
C PRO A 50 -6.35 17.97 -21.31
N LYS A 51 -7.46 18.02 -20.56
CA LYS A 51 -7.48 17.81 -19.11
C LYS A 51 -6.81 16.46 -18.82
N LYS A 52 -5.77 16.46 -17.97
CA LYS A 52 -5.11 15.22 -17.54
C LYS A 52 -6.16 14.24 -17.02
N ASP A 53 -6.28 13.08 -17.65
CA ASP A 53 -7.17 12.01 -17.21
C ASP A 53 -6.36 10.81 -16.69
N PHE A 54 -6.26 10.72 -15.36
CA PHE A 54 -5.64 9.57 -14.69
C PHE A 54 -6.60 8.41 -14.46
N SER A 55 -7.90 8.56 -14.75
CA SER A 55 -8.87 7.45 -14.66
C SER A 55 -8.46 6.33 -15.61
N PHE A 56 -8.14 6.67 -16.87
CA PHE A 56 -7.67 5.70 -17.85
C PHE A 56 -6.41 4.97 -17.40
N THR A 57 -5.42 5.72 -16.88
CA THR A 57 -4.18 5.14 -16.35
C THR A 57 -4.46 4.19 -15.18
N PHE A 58 -5.35 4.57 -14.26
CA PHE A 58 -5.72 3.75 -13.11
C PHE A 58 -6.35 2.42 -13.54
N TRP A 59 -7.35 2.46 -14.43
CA TRP A 59 -8.03 1.25 -14.90
C TRP A 59 -7.12 0.33 -15.70
N ILE A 60 -6.20 0.89 -16.50
CA ILE A 60 -5.16 0.10 -17.17
C ILE A 60 -4.25 -0.59 -16.16
N LEU A 61 -3.72 0.14 -15.19
CA LEU A 61 -2.86 -0.44 -14.17
C LEU A 61 -3.57 -1.54 -13.38
N LEU A 62 -4.86 -1.34 -13.09
CA LEU A 62 -5.69 -2.35 -12.42
C LEU A 62 -5.87 -3.60 -13.31
N ALA A 63 -6.16 -3.43 -14.60
CA ALA A 63 -6.29 -4.53 -15.55
C ALA A 63 -4.97 -5.31 -15.72
N ILE A 64 -3.85 -4.60 -15.86
CA ILE A 64 -2.50 -5.19 -15.91
C ILE A 64 -2.21 -5.98 -14.63
N THR A 65 -2.56 -5.41 -13.47
CA THR A 65 -2.35 -6.07 -12.18
C THR A 65 -3.22 -7.32 -12.07
N GLY A 66 -4.48 -7.27 -12.49
CA GLY A 66 -5.37 -8.43 -12.54
C GLY A 66 -4.84 -9.53 -13.47
N PHE A 67 -4.35 -9.15 -14.65
CA PHE A 67 -3.71 -10.08 -15.58
C PHE A 67 -2.42 -10.68 -15.01
N ALA A 68 -1.58 -9.87 -14.37
CA ALA A 68 -0.36 -10.35 -13.70
C ALA A 68 -0.69 -11.33 -12.57
N ILE A 69 -1.69 -11.02 -11.73
CA ILE A 69 -2.17 -11.94 -10.68
C ILE A 69 -2.66 -13.25 -11.30
N TYR A 70 -3.39 -13.19 -12.41
CA TYR A 70 -3.86 -14.38 -13.10
C TYR A 70 -2.69 -15.24 -13.63
N LEU A 71 -1.70 -14.63 -14.29
CA LEU A 71 -0.51 -15.35 -14.75
C LEU A 71 0.28 -15.96 -13.60
N ILE A 72 0.45 -15.21 -12.51
CA ILE A 72 1.11 -15.69 -11.30
C ILE A 72 0.33 -16.86 -10.70
N LYS A 73 -1.00 -16.75 -10.58
CA LYS A 73 -1.86 -17.85 -10.11
C LYS A 73 -1.65 -19.11 -10.94
N VAL A 74 -1.76 -19.00 -12.27
CA VAL A 74 -1.57 -20.14 -13.19
C VAL A 74 -0.16 -20.74 -13.05
N GLY A 75 0.87 -19.89 -12.93
CA GLY A 75 2.25 -20.34 -12.74
C GLY A 75 2.51 -21.01 -11.38
N LEU A 76 1.90 -20.49 -10.31
CA LEU A 76 2.00 -21.03 -8.95
C LEU A 76 1.26 -22.36 -8.81
N GLU A 77 0.04 -22.46 -9.36
CA GLU A 77 -0.76 -23.69 -9.38
C GLU A 77 -0.16 -24.76 -10.30
N GLY A 78 0.57 -24.36 -11.34
CA GLY A 78 1.30 -25.26 -12.23
C GLY A 78 2.54 -25.92 -11.63
N GLY A 79 2.86 -25.65 -10.35
CA GLY A 79 3.95 -26.32 -9.63
C GLY A 79 5.36 -25.95 -10.11
N VAL A 80 5.54 -24.79 -10.74
CA VAL A 80 6.84 -24.37 -11.28
C VAL A 80 7.76 -23.94 -10.13
N GLY A 81 8.59 -24.86 -9.63
CA GLY A 81 9.50 -24.62 -8.51
C GLY A 81 10.43 -23.40 -8.68
N MET A 82 10.75 -23.03 -9.92
CA MET A 82 11.53 -21.82 -10.23
C MET A 82 10.77 -20.51 -9.90
N LEU A 83 9.46 -20.43 -10.15
CA LEU A 83 8.66 -19.25 -9.80
C LEU A 83 8.50 -19.10 -8.29
N ASN A 84 8.32 -20.22 -7.58
CA ASN A 84 8.28 -20.23 -6.12
C ASN A 84 9.58 -19.71 -5.50
N THR A 85 10.72 -20.17 -6.02
CA THR A 85 12.04 -19.70 -5.58
C THR A 85 12.23 -18.21 -5.90
N LEU A 86 11.83 -17.77 -7.09
CA LEU A 86 11.92 -16.37 -7.49
C LEU A 86 11.12 -15.45 -6.53
N PHE A 87 9.85 -15.76 -6.29
CA PHE A 87 8.96 -14.89 -5.52
C PHE A 87 9.11 -14.98 -4.01
N PHE A 88 9.42 -16.15 -3.46
CA PHE A 88 9.46 -16.35 -2.00
C PHE A 88 10.89 -16.47 -1.44
N ALA A 89 11.89 -16.79 -2.26
CA ALA A 89 13.28 -16.77 -1.82
C ALA A 89 14.02 -15.52 -2.30
N ALA A 90 14.04 -15.23 -3.60
CA ALA A 90 14.88 -14.15 -4.15
C ALA A 90 14.26 -12.75 -4.03
N PHE A 91 12.99 -12.60 -4.38
CA PHE A 91 12.30 -11.31 -4.44
C PHE A 91 12.28 -10.53 -3.11
N PRO A 92 12.14 -11.15 -1.92
CA PRO A 92 12.26 -10.45 -0.64
C PRO A 92 13.58 -9.68 -0.50
N TYR A 93 14.72 -10.29 -0.87
CA TYR A 93 16.02 -9.64 -0.79
C TYR A 93 16.14 -8.47 -1.78
N VAL A 94 15.63 -8.65 -3.01
CA VAL A 94 15.61 -7.57 -4.00
C VAL A 94 14.75 -6.40 -3.51
N ALA A 95 13.57 -6.68 -2.95
CA ALA A 95 12.69 -5.67 -2.39
C ALA A 95 13.35 -4.89 -1.25
N PHE A 96 14.02 -5.57 -0.31
CA PHE A 96 14.76 -4.92 0.77
C PHE A 96 15.96 -4.13 0.28
N ALA A 97 16.72 -4.65 -0.69
CA ALA A 97 17.86 -3.92 -1.27
C ALA A 97 17.39 -2.62 -1.94
N ILE A 98 16.34 -2.69 -2.77
CA ILE A 98 15.74 -1.51 -3.39
C ILE A 98 15.24 -0.54 -2.32
N PHE A 99 14.53 -1.03 -1.31
CA PHE A 99 14.01 -0.23 -0.22
C PHE A 99 15.12 0.52 0.52
N ILE A 100 16.18 -0.15 0.96
CA ILE A 100 17.24 0.47 1.76
C ILE A 100 18.04 1.46 0.90
N ILE A 101 18.54 1.02 -0.24
CA ILE A 101 19.39 1.84 -1.12
C ILE A 101 18.60 3.03 -1.65
N GLY A 102 17.39 2.79 -2.16
CA GLY A 102 16.52 3.83 -2.69
C GLY A 102 16.10 4.83 -1.63
N SER A 103 15.79 4.38 -0.41
CA SER A 103 15.39 5.26 0.70
C SER A 103 16.54 6.18 1.11
N ILE A 104 17.74 5.61 1.29
CA ILE A 104 18.94 6.38 1.66
C ILE A 104 19.27 7.39 0.56
N TYR A 105 19.31 6.97 -0.71
CA TYR A 105 19.59 7.84 -1.84
C TYR A 105 18.58 8.99 -1.92
N ARG A 106 17.28 8.69 -1.85
CA ARG A 106 16.24 9.71 -1.92
C ARG A 106 16.30 10.69 -0.76
N TYR A 107 16.54 10.20 0.46
CA TYR A 107 16.63 11.05 1.64
C TYR A 107 17.83 11.98 1.61
N ARG A 108 19.01 11.48 1.20
CA ARG A 108 20.24 12.28 1.14
C ARG A 108 20.27 13.26 -0.04
N ASN A 109 19.85 12.83 -1.22
CA ASN A 109 20.01 13.62 -2.45
C ASN A 109 18.78 14.48 -2.76
N THR A 110 17.60 14.06 -2.30
CA THR A 110 16.33 14.74 -2.60
C THR A 110 15.42 14.82 -1.37
N GLY A 111 16.00 15.10 -0.20
CA GLY A 111 15.27 15.14 1.08
C GLY A 111 14.04 16.05 1.06
N PHE A 112 14.07 17.17 0.32
CA PHE A 112 12.92 18.07 0.16
C PHE A 112 11.71 17.42 -0.57
N LYS A 113 11.92 16.33 -1.31
CA LYS A 113 10.85 15.53 -1.95
C LYS A 113 10.29 14.45 -1.04
N VAL A 114 10.80 14.32 0.19
CA VAL A 114 10.29 13.40 1.20
C VAL A 114 9.17 14.11 1.96
N SER A 115 7.93 13.91 1.51
CA SER A 115 6.74 14.53 2.07
C SER A 115 5.53 13.63 1.88
N SER A 116 4.48 13.83 2.69
CA SER A 116 3.19 13.17 2.54
C SER A 116 2.45 13.57 1.26
N LEU A 117 2.88 14.65 0.59
CA LEU A 117 2.24 15.23 -0.60
C LEU A 117 0.73 15.43 -0.39
N SER A 118 0.40 16.18 0.67
CA SER A 118 -0.99 16.45 1.04
C SER A 118 -1.72 17.23 -0.05
N SER A 119 -2.92 16.77 -0.41
CA SER A 119 -3.85 17.48 -1.31
C SER A 119 -5.06 18.04 -0.55
N GLN A 120 -4.97 18.17 0.78
CA GLN A 120 -6.06 18.65 1.63
C GLN A 120 -6.50 20.07 1.29
N PHE A 121 -5.55 20.96 0.99
CA PHE A 121 -5.84 22.34 0.61
C PHE A 121 -6.73 22.44 -0.64
N LEU A 122 -6.56 21.52 -1.59
CA LEU A 122 -7.35 21.49 -2.82
C LEU A 122 -8.76 20.93 -2.61
N GLU A 123 -8.91 19.98 -1.68
CA GLU A 123 -10.19 19.38 -1.31
C GLU A 123 -10.06 18.65 0.03
N GLY A 124 -10.70 19.18 1.08
CA GLY A 124 -10.61 18.61 2.43
C GLY A 124 -11.84 17.82 2.89
N LYS A 125 -13.02 18.06 2.30
CA LYS A 125 -14.29 17.52 2.80
C LYS A 125 -14.36 16.00 2.62
N LYS A 126 -14.08 15.50 1.41
CA LYS A 126 -14.03 14.06 1.13
C LYS A 126 -12.74 13.43 1.68
N LEU A 127 -11.67 14.21 1.81
CA LEU A 127 -10.39 13.72 2.32
C LEU A 127 -10.52 13.17 3.74
N PHE A 128 -11.25 13.84 4.64
CA PHE A 128 -11.41 13.37 6.02
C PHE A 128 -12.01 11.95 6.08
N TRP A 129 -13.12 11.75 5.37
CA TRP A 129 -13.84 10.46 5.32
C TRP A 129 -13.08 9.36 4.59
N GLY A 130 -12.14 9.69 3.70
CA GLY A 130 -11.25 8.70 3.10
C GLY A 130 -10.03 8.42 3.96
N SER A 131 -9.36 9.46 4.42
CA SER A 131 -8.05 9.39 5.08
C SER A 131 -8.13 8.80 6.48
N GLN A 132 -9.11 9.18 7.30
CA GLN A 132 -9.21 8.69 8.68
C GLN A 132 -9.46 7.17 8.75
N PRO A 133 -10.52 6.61 8.14
CA PRO A 133 -10.74 5.16 8.19
C PRO A 133 -9.60 4.39 7.49
N PHE A 134 -9.04 4.93 6.40
CA PHE A 134 -7.87 4.32 5.75
C PHE A 134 -6.68 4.17 6.69
N HIS A 135 -6.25 5.25 7.34
CA HIS A 135 -5.04 5.21 8.18
C HIS A 135 -5.27 4.44 9.47
N TRP A 136 -6.42 4.60 10.14
CA TRP A 136 -6.71 3.81 11.34
C TRP A 136 -6.80 2.31 11.03
N GLY A 137 -7.49 1.95 9.96
CA GLY A 137 -7.53 0.57 9.49
C GLY A 137 -6.14 0.03 9.16
N LEU A 138 -5.36 0.78 8.38
CA LEU A 138 -4.00 0.39 7.99
C LEU A 138 -3.05 0.25 9.20
N LEU A 139 -3.07 1.19 10.14
CA LEU A 139 -2.20 1.18 11.32
C LEU A 139 -2.48 -0.02 12.21
N VAL A 140 -3.76 -0.28 12.52
CA VAL A 140 -4.12 -1.42 13.37
C VAL A 140 -3.72 -2.74 12.72
N ILE A 141 -3.97 -2.90 11.41
CA ILE A 141 -3.59 -4.12 10.68
C ILE A 141 -2.07 -4.25 10.61
N PHE A 142 -1.35 -3.17 10.29
CA PHE A 142 0.11 -3.18 10.19
C PHE A 142 0.76 -3.56 11.53
N PHE A 143 0.37 -2.91 12.62
CA PHE A 143 0.89 -3.25 13.95
C PHE A 143 0.43 -4.63 14.42
N GLY A 144 -0.77 -5.07 14.04
CA GLY A 144 -1.22 -6.44 14.28
C GLY A 144 -0.29 -7.47 13.64
N HIS A 145 0.09 -7.28 12.37
CA HIS A 145 1.07 -8.14 11.68
C HIS A 145 2.45 -8.07 12.35
N LEU A 146 2.90 -6.87 12.73
CA LEU A 146 4.20 -6.67 13.37
C LEU A 146 4.26 -7.38 14.73
N ILE A 147 3.23 -7.24 15.57
CA ILE A 147 3.13 -7.90 16.87
C ILE A 147 3.09 -9.42 16.70
N ALA A 148 2.31 -9.92 15.72
CA ALA A 148 2.24 -11.34 15.42
C ALA A 148 3.60 -11.92 15.03
N PHE A 149 4.39 -11.18 14.24
CA PHE A 149 5.73 -11.58 13.81
C PHE A 149 6.76 -11.51 14.96
N LEU A 150 6.72 -10.45 15.77
CA LEU A 150 7.69 -10.24 16.86
C LEU A 150 7.43 -11.17 18.04
N PHE A 151 6.16 -11.45 18.37
CA PHE A 151 5.76 -12.21 19.56
C PHE A 151 4.87 -13.43 19.24
N PRO A 152 5.33 -14.39 18.41
CA PRO A 152 4.50 -15.50 17.95
C PRO A 152 4.03 -16.42 19.07
N LYS A 153 4.87 -16.67 20.10
CA LYS A 153 4.50 -17.50 21.26
C LYS A 153 3.37 -16.87 22.06
N SER A 154 3.45 -15.56 22.31
CA SER A 154 2.42 -14.81 23.03
C SER A 154 1.10 -14.80 22.26
N LEU A 155 1.16 -14.69 20.93
CA LEU A 155 -0.01 -14.76 20.08
C LEU A 155 -0.68 -16.14 20.11
N ILE A 156 0.09 -17.23 20.04
CA ILE A 156 -0.44 -18.59 20.16
C ILE A 156 -1.10 -18.79 21.53
N ALA A 157 -0.45 -18.33 22.62
CA ALA A 157 -1.02 -18.41 23.96
C ALA A 157 -2.33 -17.59 24.08
N TRP A 158 -2.40 -16.40 23.46
CA TRP A 158 -3.61 -15.59 23.41
C TRP A 158 -4.74 -16.30 22.65
N ASN A 159 -4.41 -16.91 21.50
CA ASN A 159 -5.33 -17.65 20.65
C ASN A 159 -5.80 -18.98 21.24
N GLY A 160 -5.16 -19.47 22.31
CA GLY A 160 -5.56 -20.69 23.02
C GLY A 160 -6.98 -20.60 23.60
N GLU A 161 -7.46 -19.39 23.86
CA GLU A 161 -8.84 -19.12 24.26
C GLU A 161 -9.71 -18.76 23.04
N PRO A 162 -10.76 -19.55 22.70
CA PRO A 162 -11.55 -19.34 21.49
C PRO A 162 -12.16 -17.94 21.37
N ILE A 163 -12.61 -17.36 22.49
CA ILE A 163 -13.20 -16.01 22.50
C ILE A 163 -12.17 -14.93 22.13
N ARG A 164 -10.93 -15.08 22.59
CA ARG A 164 -9.83 -14.14 22.33
C ARG A 164 -9.38 -14.20 20.87
N LEU A 165 -9.36 -15.41 20.30
CA LEU A 165 -9.10 -15.63 18.89
C LEU A 165 -10.19 -14.97 18.01
N LEU A 166 -11.47 -15.16 18.34
CA LEU A 166 -12.58 -14.53 17.63
C LEU A 166 -12.54 -13.00 17.72
N ILE A 167 -12.23 -12.44 18.89
CA ILE A 167 -12.05 -10.99 19.05
C ILE A 167 -10.96 -10.48 18.10
N LEU A 168 -9.82 -11.17 18.00
CA LEU A 168 -8.76 -10.79 17.07
C LEU A 168 -9.18 -10.90 15.60
N GLU A 169 -9.86 -11.98 15.20
CA GLU A 169 -10.34 -12.13 13.82
C GLU A 169 -11.33 -11.03 13.42
N ILE A 170 -12.36 -10.82 14.24
CA ILE A 170 -13.43 -9.88 13.96
C ILE A 170 -12.89 -8.46 13.95
N SER A 171 -12.12 -8.07 14.98
CA SER A 171 -11.54 -6.72 15.04
C SER A 171 -10.62 -6.45 13.85
N SER A 172 -9.71 -7.39 13.52
CA SER A 172 -8.82 -7.26 12.36
C SER A 172 -9.59 -7.12 11.05
N PHE A 173 -10.67 -7.90 10.87
CA PHE A 173 -11.51 -7.84 9.68
C PHE A 173 -12.29 -6.51 9.58
N VAL A 174 -12.81 -5.99 10.70
CA VAL A 174 -13.47 -4.67 10.76
C VAL A 174 -12.49 -3.55 10.38
N PHE A 175 -11.25 -3.59 10.88
CA PHE A 175 -10.24 -2.62 10.49
C PHE A 175 -9.82 -2.77 9.02
N ALA A 176 -9.82 -3.99 8.46
CA ALA A 176 -9.60 -4.21 7.03
C ALA A 176 -10.71 -3.61 6.15
N LEU A 177 -11.97 -3.77 6.57
CA LEU A 177 -13.11 -3.11 5.93
C LEU A 177 -13.01 -1.58 6.00
N SER A 178 -12.63 -1.04 7.15
CA SER A 178 -12.37 0.40 7.33
C SER A 178 -11.27 0.90 6.39
N ALA A 179 -10.17 0.15 6.27
CA ALA A 179 -9.07 0.46 5.35
C ALA A 179 -9.54 0.45 3.89
N LEU A 180 -10.30 -0.57 3.48
CA LEU A 180 -10.83 -0.68 2.12
C LEU A 180 -11.79 0.47 1.80
N TYR A 181 -12.73 0.76 2.72
CA TYR A 181 -13.68 1.86 2.57
C TYR A 181 -12.96 3.20 2.38
N GLY A 182 -11.99 3.50 3.25
CA GLY A 182 -11.19 4.72 3.15
C GLY A 182 -10.43 4.80 1.82
N LEU A 183 -9.81 3.69 1.38
CA LEU A 183 -9.12 3.62 0.10
C LEU A 183 -10.05 3.90 -1.09
N CYS A 184 -11.24 3.29 -1.11
CA CYS A 184 -12.24 3.52 -2.15
C CYS A 184 -12.64 5.00 -2.24
N ILE A 185 -12.86 5.66 -1.12
CA ILE A 185 -13.15 7.11 -1.09
C ILE A 185 -11.96 7.91 -1.59
N LEU A 186 -10.73 7.58 -1.23
CA LEU A 186 -9.53 8.29 -1.68
C LEU A 186 -9.33 8.16 -3.20
N ILE A 187 -9.57 6.97 -3.77
CA ILE A 187 -9.54 6.73 -5.21
C ILE A 187 -10.63 7.56 -5.89
N TYR A 188 -11.88 7.44 -5.44
CA TYR A 188 -13.01 8.19 -6.00
C TYR A 188 -12.77 9.70 -5.94
N ARG A 189 -12.30 10.22 -4.81
CA ARG A 189 -11.96 11.63 -4.62
C ARG A 189 -10.91 12.09 -5.64
N ARG A 190 -9.87 11.29 -5.86
CA ARG A 190 -8.77 11.64 -6.77
C ARG A 190 -9.20 11.68 -8.23
N LEU A 191 -10.02 10.72 -8.64
CA LEU A 191 -10.49 10.62 -10.03
C LEU A 191 -11.66 11.57 -10.36
N SER A 192 -12.47 11.95 -9.37
CA SER A 192 -13.64 12.81 -9.58
C SER A 192 -13.37 14.32 -9.42
N THR A 193 -12.31 14.71 -8.70
CA THR A 193 -12.07 16.13 -8.37
C THR A 193 -11.09 16.78 -9.35
N LYS A 194 -11.58 17.75 -10.15
CA LYS A 194 -10.79 18.49 -11.15
C LYS A 194 -9.47 19.07 -10.62
N ARG A 195 -9.46 19.61 -9.39
CA ARG A 195 -8.22 20.19 -8.81
C ARG A 195 -7.18 19.12 -8.44
N ILE A 196 -7.62 17.95 -7.99
CA ILE A 196 -6.72 16.89 -7.51
C ILE A 196 -6.12 16.13 -8.69
N ILE A 197 -6.91 15.89 -9.75
CA ILE A 197 -6.42 15.15 -10.92
C ILE A 197 -5.27 15.89 -11.61
N MET A 198 -5.25 17.24 -11.56
CA MET A 198 -4.18 18.06 -12.14
C MET A 198 -2.83 17.92 -11.43
N VAL A 199 -2.84 17.63 -10.13
CA VAL A 199 -1.63 17.44 -9.31
C VAL A 199 -1.29 15.97 -9.06
N THR A 200 -2.06 15.06 -9.64
CA THR A 200 -1.84 13.61 -9.53
C THR A 200 -0.75 13.17 -10.50
N ASN A 201 -0.04 12.10 -10.15
CA ASN A 201 0.98 11.47 -10.99
C ASN A 201 0.72 9.96 -11.15
N LYS A 202 1.48 9.30 -12.04
CA LYS A 202 1.33 7.86 -12.31
C LYS A 202 1.66 6.98 -11.09
N MET A 203 2.63 7.39 -10.27
CA MET A 203 3.01 6.65 -9.07
C MET A 203 1.92 6.68 -8.00
N ASP A 204 1.13 7.76 -7.90
CA ASP A 204 -0.06 7.82 -7.03
C ASP A 204 -1.10 6.79 -7.46
N MET A 205 -1.29 6.57 -8.78
CA MET A 205 -2.19 5.53 -9.28
C MET A 205 -1.67 4.13 -8.97
N MET A 206 -0.36 3.90 -9.19
CA MET A 206 0.28 2.63 -8.87
C MET A 206 0.10 2.27 -7.38
N VAL A 207 0.30 3.23 -6.48
CA VAL A 207 0.09 3.05 -5.04
C VAL A 207 -1.34 2.59 -4.74
N TYR A 208 -2.36 3.20 -5.35
CA TYR A 208 -3.74 2.79 -5.13
C TYR A 208 -4.03 1.39 -5.63
N VAL A 209 -3.50 1.00 -6.79
CA VAL A 209 -3.68 -0.35 -7.33
C VAL A 209 -3.02 -1.39 -6.42
N VAL A 210 -1.77 -1.16 -5.99
CA VAL A 210 -1.05 -2.08 -5.12
C VAL A 210 -1.71 -2.21 -3.75
N LEU A 211 -2.17 -1.10 -3.15
CA LEU A 211 -2.90 -1.16 -1.88
C LEU A 211 -4.24 -1.87 -2.01
N LEU A 212 -4.94 -1.68 -3.14
CA LEU A 212 -6.19 -2.39 -3.40
C LEU A 212 -5.93 -3.90 -3.48
N THR A 213 -4.88 -4.33 -4.20
CA THR A 213 -4.45 -5.74 -4.24
C THR A 213 -4.09 -6.27 -2.85
N GLN A 214 -3.33 -5.51 -2.05
CA GLN A 214 -2.93 -5.94 -0.70
C GLN A 214 -4.13 -6.11 0.24
N ILE A 215 -5.04 -5.13 0.28
CA ILE A 215 -6.18 -5.14 1.19
C ILE A 215 -7.19 -6.20 0.76
N THR A 216 -7.49 -6.30 -0.53
CA THR A 216 -8.46 -7.30 -1.05
C THR A 216 -7.96 -8.74 -0.88
N SER A 217 -6.68 -9.01 -1.17
CA SER A 217 -6.08 -10.32 -0.88
C SER A 217 -6.10 -10.64 0.61
N GLY A 218 -5.79 -9.68 1.49
CA GLY A 218 -5.83 -9.86 2.94
C GLY A 218 -7.25 -10.14 3.48
N MET A 219 -8.26 -9.46 2.93
CA MET A 219 -9.66 -9.78 3.22
C MET A 219 -10.06 -11.16 2.72
N GLY A 220 -9.55 -11.58 1.55
CA GLY A 220 -9.71 -12.95 1.06
C GLY A 220 -9.14 -13.99 2.03
N ILE A 221 -7.94 -13.73 2.58
CA ILE A 221 -7.36 -14.57 3.64
C ILE A 221 -8.30 -14.65 4.85
N ALA A 222 -8.79 -13.52 5.34
CA ALA A 222 -9.68 -13.49 6.51
C ALA A 222 -10.98 -14.28 6.30
N LEU A 223 -11.50 -14.34 5.07
CA LEU A 223 -12.75 -15.05 4.74
C LEU A 223 -12.53 -16.54 4.43
N PHE A 224 -11.49 -16.87 3.67
CA PHE A 224 -11.30 -18.21 3.09
C PHE A 224 -10.21 -19.04 3.79
N ALA A 225 -9.24 -18.40 4.44
CA ALA A 225 -8.17 -19.04 5.20
C ALA A 225 -8.21 -18.60 6.67
N ARG A 226 -9.34 -18.92 7.32
CA ARG A 226 -9.62 -18.59 8.71
C ARG A 226 -8.52 -19.06 9.67
N TRP A 227 -8.53 -18.49 10.86
CA TRP A 227 -7.56 -18.67 11.92
C TRP A 227 -6.19 -18.09 11.54
N GLY A 228 -6.25 -16.98 10.81
CA GLY A 228 -5.13 -16.17 10.31
C GLY A 228 -4.00 -16.02 11.29
N SER A 229 -4.30 -15.53 12.49
CA SER A 229 -3.32 -15.25 13.53
C SER A 229 -2.59 -16.50 14.03
N THR A 230 -3.25 -17.65 14.08
CA THR A 230 -2.65 -18.91 14.54
C THR A 230 -1.67 -19.45 13.52
N TRP A 231 -2.09 -19.62 12.26
CA TRP A 231 -1.18 -20.14 11.23
C TRP A 231 -0.14 -19.10 10.80
N PHE A 232 -0.39 -17.80 10.98
CA PHE A 232 0.63 -16.76 10.80
C PHE A 232 1.78 -16.96 11.79
N ALA A 233 1.47 -17.23 13.07
CA ALA A 233 2.49 -17.49 14.08
C ALA A 233 3.25 -18.81 13.84
N SER A 234 2.55 -19.87 13.38
CA SER A 234 3.17 -21.19 13.18
C SER A 234 3.89 -21.38 11.84
N SER A 235 3.48 -20.64 10.79
CA SER A 235 3.95 -20.90 9.42
C SER A 235 4.56 -19.65 8.76
N MET A 236 3.88 -18.50 8.82
CA MET A 236 4.40 -17.27 8.21
C MET A 236 5.60 -16.71 8.97
N THR A 237 5.56 -16.75 10.31
CA THR A 237 6.63 -16.22 11.16
C THR A 237 7.95 -16.99 10.98
N PRO A 238 7.97 -18.34 10.98
CA PRO A 238 9.16 -19.09 10.61
C PRO A 238 9.70 -18.76 9.21
N TYR A 239 8.84 -18.67 8.20
CA TYR A 239 9.25 -18.25 6.85
C TYR A 239 9.92 -16.87 6.88
N LEU A 240 9.29 -15.85 7.45
CA LEU A 240 9.86 -14.51 7.52
C LEU A 240 11.19 -14.49 8.28
N ARG A 241 11.30 -15.24 9.39
CA ARG A 241 12.57 -15.38 10.13
C ARG A 241 13.65 -16.06 9.30
N SER A 242 13.31 -17.06 8.50
CA SER A 242 14.24 -17.76 7.61
C SER A 242 14.82 -16.82 6.54
N VAL A 243 14.00 -15.90 6.00
CA VAL A 243 14.44 -14.84 5.08
C VAL A 243 15.43 -13.90 5.78
N PHE A 244 15.13 -13.45 7.01
CA PHE A 244 16.07 -12.62 7.78
C PHE A 244 17.34 -13.36 8.22
N ALA A 245 17.28 -14.69 8.32
CA ALA A 245 18.43 -15.56 8.59
C ALA A 245 19.24 -15.91 7.33
N PHE A 246 18.90 -15.34 6.17
CA PHE A 246 19.55 -15.63 4.87
C PHE A 246 19.51 -17.11 4.44
N ASN A 247 18.54 -17.88 4.96
CA ASN A 247 18.30 -19.27 4.58
C ASN A 247 16.79 -19.48 4.39
N PRO A 248 16.20 -19.00 3.27
CA PRO A 248 14.76 -18.92 3.10
C PRO A 248 14.13 -20.31 2.97
N ASP A 249 13.28 -20.68 3.92
CA ASP A 249 12.44 -21.87 3.88
C ASP A 249 11.06 -21.51 3.33
N ILE A 250 10.86 -21.77 2.04
CA ILE A 250 9.64 -21.40 1.31
C ILE A 250 8.56 -22.49 1.36
N ALA A 251 8.85 -23.67 1.92
CA ALA A 251 7.97 -24.85 1.79
C ALA A 251 6.54 -24.56 2.28
N ALA A 252 6.43 -23.97 3.48
CA ALA A 252 5.14 -23.63 4.07
C ALA A 252 4.34 -22.63 3.23
N VAL A 253 4.99 -21.61 2.66
CA VAL A 253 4.32 -20.57 1.86
C VAL A 253 3.90 -21.10 0.48
N THR A 254 4.72 -21.95 -0.13
CA THR A 254 4.41 -22.54 -1.44
C THR A 254 3.23 -23.51 -1.39
N ALA A 255 2.95 -24.09 -0.22
CA ALA A 255 1.79 -24.94 0.01
C ALA A 255 0.50 -24.17 0.35
N MET A 256 0.59 -22.86 0.61
CA MET A 256 -0.58 -22.03 0.92
C MET A 256 -1.39 -21.70 -0.34
N PRO A 257 -2.70 -21.40 -0.18
CA PRO A 257 -3.52 -20.96 -1.30
C PRO A 257 -2.94 -19.73 -2.02
N TRP A 258 -3.19 -19.62 -3.32
CA TRP A 258 -2.64 -18.57 -4.18
C TRP A 258 -2.92 -17.15 -3.67
N PHE A 259 -4.06 -16.90 -3.00
CA PHE A 259 -4.39 -15.58 -2.48
C PHE A 259 -3.51 -15.17 -1.28
N VAL A 260 -3.02 -16.14 -0.49
CA VAL A 260 -2.01 -15.88 0.56
C VAL A 260 -0.67 -15.55 -0.08
N GLN A 261 -0.30 -16.31 -1.10
CA GLN A 261 0.93 -16.09 -1.88
C GLN A 261 0.95 -14.71 -2.54
N ILE A 262 -0.15 -14.30 -3.17
CA ILE A 262 -0.30 -12.95 -3.74
C ILE A 262 -0.16 -11.89 -2.66
N HIS A 263 -0.77 -12.07 -1.49
CA HIS A 263 -0.66 -11.11 -0.38
C HIS A 263 0.78 -10.91 0.11
N ILE A 264 1.58 -11.99 0.13
CA ILE A 264 3.01 -11.95 0.49
C ILE A 264 3.79 -11.21 -0.61
N ILE A 265 3.58 -11.58 -1.88
CA ILE A 265 4.25 -10.94 -3.02
C ILE A 265 3.94 -9.46 -3.06
N SER A 266 2.67 -9.06 -2.90
CA SER A 266 2.29 -7.65 -2.88
C SER A 266 2.82 -6.90 -1.66
N ALA A 267 3.01 -7.57 -0.51
CA ALA A 267 3.65 -6.96 0.66
C ALA A 267 5.12 -6.60 0.38
N PHE A 268 5.91 -7.52 -0.20
CA PHE A 268 7.28 -7.22 -0.61
C PHE A 268 7.33 -6.20 -1.76
N PHE A 269 6.37 -6.23 -2.66
CA PHE A 269 6.25 -5.21 -3.70
C PHE A 269 5.99 -3.81 -3.12
N ILE A 270 5.14 -3.69 -2.09
CA ILE A 270 4.95 -2.44 -1.36
C ILE A 270 6.29 -1.94 -0.82
N ILE A 271 7.08 -2.81 -0.17
CA ILE A 271 8.41 -2.46 0.35
C ILE A 271 9.32 -1.92 -0.76
N ALA A 272 9.39 -2.62 -1.90
CA ALA A 272 10.23 -2.24 -3.03
C ALA A 272 9.87 -0.86 -3.61
N ILE A 273 8.58 -0.48 -3.62
CA ILE A 273 8.15 0.81 -4.20
C ILE A 273 8.19 1.98 -3.21
N ILE A 274 8.45 1.75 -1.91
CA ILE A 274 8.54 2.83 -0.90
C ILE A 274 9.43 3.99 -1.35
N PRO A 275 10.69 3.78 -1.78
CA PRO A 275 11.58 4.89 -2.12
C PRO A 275 11.13 5.68 -3.34
N PHE A 276 10.26 5.15 -4.20
CA PHE A 276 9.82 5.83 -5.42
C PHE A 276 8.44 6.47 -5.30
N THR A 277 7.74 6.24 -4.19
CA THR A 277 6.34 6.65 -4.01
C THR A 277 6.18 7.61 -2.84
N ARG A 278 4.95 8.05 -2.61
CA ARG A 278 4.62 8.82 -1.42
C ARG A 278 4.81 8.03 -0.12
N PHE A 279 4.91 6.70 -0.13
CA PHE A 279 5.07 5.88 1.09
C PHE A 279 6.29 6.23 1.92
N MET A 280 7.31 6.85 1.33
CA MET A 280 8.46 7.39 2.06
C MET A 280 8.08 8.26 3.27
N HIS A 281 6.90 8.91 3.26
CA HIS A 281 6.41 9.70 4.40
C HIS A 281 6.26 8.89 5.70
N PHE A 282 6.04 7.57 5.61
CA PHE A 282 5.95 6.70 6.77
C PHE A 282 7.29 6.60 7.53
N LEU A 283 8.43 6.70 6.83
CA LEU A 283 9.76 6.61 7.44
C LEU A 283 10.16 7.88 8.22
N VAL A 284 9.44 8.98 8.01
CA VAL A 284 9.68 10.29 8.65
C VAL A 284 8.52 10.68 9.56
N ALA A 285 7.92 9.68 10.23
CA ALA A 285 6.90 9.93 11.24
C ALA A 285 7.46 10.83 12.35
N PRO A 286 6.78 11.92 12.73
CA PRO A 286 7.29 12.92 13.67
C PRO A 286 7.13 12.45 15.13
N ILE A 287 7.71 11.29 15.46
CA ILE A 287 7.66 10.71 16.80
C ILE A 287 8.43 11.59 17.79
N ASP A 288 9.52 12.22 17.31
CA ASP A 288 10.33 13.15 18.08
C ASP A 288 9.55 14.38 18.56
N TYR A 289 8.48 14.76 17.86
CA TYR A 289 7.63 15.90 18.21
C TYR A 289 6.98 15.75 19.60
N ILE A 290 6.78 14.53 20.09
CA ILE A 290 6.15 14.25 21.40
C ILE A 290 6.96 14.85 22.55
N TRP A 291 8.29 14.89 22.43
CA TRP A 291 9.21 15.39 23.45
C TRP A 291 10.03 16.60 22.98
N ARG A 292 9.70 17.17 21.82
CA ARG A 292 10.40 18.33 21.28
C ARG A 292 9.88 19.62 21.90
N ASN A 293 10.77 20.52 22.29
CA ASN A 293 10.40 21.86 22.74
C ASN A 293 9.62 22.63 21.65
N TYR A 294 8.67 23.46 22.07
CA TYR A 294 7.87 24.29 21.15
C TYR A 294 8.71 25.23 20.30
N GLN A 295 9.71 25.87 20.90
CA GLN A 295 10.60 26.80 20.20
C GLN A 295 11.92 26.11 19.85
N LEU A 296 12.21 26.06 18.55
CA LEU A 296 13.51 25.63 18.03
C LEU A 296 14.27 26.86 17.55
N VAL A 297 15.41 27.14 18.16
CA VAL A 297 16.31 28.23 17.75
C VAL A 297 17.52 27.63 17.06
N LEU A 298 17.61 27.83 15.75
CA LEU A 298 18.75 27.44 14.92
C LEU A 298 19.69 28.65 14.83
N TRP A 299 20.87 28.53 15.43
CA TRP A 299 21.88 29.58 15.39
C TRP A 299 22.77 29.39 14.16
N ASN A 300 22.90 30.45 13.34
CA ASN A 300 23.85 30.46 12.19
C ASN A 300 25.30 30.75 12.61
N TYR A 301 25.58 30.74 13.92
CA TYR A 301 26.90 30.99 14.49
C TYR A 301 27.11 30.15 15.75
N ASN A 302 28.37 29.94 16.13
CA ASN A 302 28.70 29.12 17.30
C ASN A 302 28.42 29.88 18.61
N ARG A 303 27.37 29.48 19.32
CA ARG A 303 26.94 30.03 20.63
C ARG A 303 28.01 30.01 21.72
N LYS A 304 29.05 29.18 21.60
CA LYS A 304 30.15 29.11 22.57
C LYS A 304 31.18 30.21 22.39
N ILE A 305 31.18 30.93 21.27
CA ILE A 305 32.15 31.98 20.96
C ILE A 305 31.78 33.32 21.61
N ILE A 306 30.49 33.59 21.90
CA ILE A 306 30.02 34.92 22.32
C ILE A 306 29.16 34.85 23.59
N ARG A 307 29.75 34.41 24.71
CA ARG A 307 29.21 34.74 26.03
C ARG A 307 30.33 35.17 26.98
N ASN A 308 30.92 36.32 26.66
CA ASN A 308 31.72 37.13 27.57
C ASN A 308 31.37 38.63 27.43
N SER A 309 30.09 38.98 27.16
CA SER A 309 29.68 40.37 27.38
C SER A 309 29.37 40.54 28.86
N THR A 310 30.35 41.01 29.63
CA THR A 310 30.20 41.42 31.03
C THR A 310 29.68 42.85 31.17
N ARG A 311 29.50 43.59 30.06
CA ARG A 311 28.97 44.96 30.10
C ARG A 311 27.47 44.96 29.83
N HIS A 312 26.71 45.21 30.90
CA HIS A 312 25.33 45.66 30.83
C HIS A 312 25.36 47.14 30.39
N THR A 313 25.09 47.42 29.12
CA THR A 313 24.85 48.81 28.67
C THR A 313 23.39 49.13 28.93
N PHE A 314 23.11 50.01 29.90
CA PHE A 314 21.79 50.58 30.09
C PHE A 314 21.42 51.35 28.81
N GLY A 315 20.30 50.98 28.19
CA GLY A 315 19.76 51.73 27.06
C GLY A 315 19.48 53.16 27.51
N LYS A 316 19.96 54.14 26.75
CA LYS A 316 19.67 55.56 27.02
C LYS A 316 18.24 55.83 26.56
N GLU A 317 17.39 56.28 27.47
CA GLU A 317 16.02 56.70 27.16
C GLU A 317 16.03 57.72 26.01
N ILE A 318 15.19 57.51 25.00
CA ILE A 318 15.09 58.41 23.86
C ILE A 318 14.46 59.70 24.36
N LYS A 319 15.26 60.77 24.45
CA LYS A 319 14.76 62.13 24.69
C LYS A 319 14.10 62.65 23.41
N ASN A 320 12.86 62.23 23.16
CA ASN A 320 12.00 62.98 22.26
C ASN A 320 11.24 64.01 23.11
N HIS A 321 11.72 65.25 23.07
CA HIS A 321 10.92 66.44 23.34
C HIS A 321 10.34 66.95 22.03
#